data_AF-A0A679JEZ2-F1
#
_entry.id   AF-A0A679JEZ2-F1
#
_cell.length_a   1.000
_cell.length_b   1.000
_cell.length_c   1.000
_cell.angle_alpha   90.00
_cell.angle_beta   90.00
_cell.angle_gamma   90.00
#
_symmetry.space_group_name_H-M   'P 1'
#
loop_
_entity.id
_entity.type
_entity.pdbx_description
1 polymer ?
#
loop_
_entity_poly.entity_id
_entity_poly.type
_entity_poly.pdbx_seq_one_letter_code
_entity_poly.pdbx_strand_id
1 'polypeptide(L)'
;MSDLFGPDVMWIAQRHGQDWRDDSILAAADWLESLVPSADWQVRAAAVEARFQAAKAEWAVGHRVQLFDPDDTVAWYLHQARCYADPKLRPDYFVIEGYRIAPLMRRIGQLLPFFREIGGAEERAARLMTKNLAQPDDGIYELLVAGAYRSRGWPKVSFVPEAPGIGKRNDLLIDRPRSHWAVECKRAGRSGYARDERRAGERMGERTHALSRAAGRPMIILAYYREELHLLGDDYLVAKVERFLDGSGPFEWEDEGAAGIVMDVRWGPLHSVLVHDDISFGSSRLFELLVGKYDPSIDFTIAGDWEPAEGRPLHATWIHHVSMVAWRSVSDEAARRKATHFRGLVSRAAGQLPGDRPGVVHVGYEAVGGNSADGQRHMLNRREMRTFEVGATGLRMVYGNYFMNELVTARNESAAVNETMAWYPVAGGKGLGPLPGHMLFMEEDGLPGSHMR
;
A
#
# COMPACT_ATOMS: atom_id res chain seq x y z
N MET A 1 -10.46 -6.79 30.72
CA MET A 1 -10.16 -5.69 29.78
C MET A 1 -9.24 -4.59 30.37
N SER A 2 -8.64 -4.79 31.56
CA SER A 2 -7.71 -3.84 32.21
C SER A 2 -6.26 -3.93 31.73
N ASP A 3 -5.91 -4.90 30.89
CA ASP A 3 -4.54 -5.19 30.42
C ASP A 3 -4.36 -5.02 28.90
N LEU A 4 -5.23 -4.25 28.23
CA LEU A 4 -5.12 -4.01 26.77
C LEU A 4 -3.96 -3.07 26.40
N PHE A 5 -3.42 -2.31 27.36
CA PHE A 5 -2.34 -1.36 27.16
C PHE A 5 -1.11 -1.83 27.93
N GLY A 6 -0.26 -2.63 27.29
CA GLY A 6 1.04 -2.98 27.84
C GLY A 6 1.98 -1.77 27.89
N PRO A 7 3.05 -1.80 28.72
CA PRO A 7 4.05 -0.73 28.77
C PRO A 7 4.72 -0.45 27.42
N ASP A 8 4.61 -1.37 26.47
CA ASP A 8 5.14 -1.18 25.13
C ASP A 8 4.38 -0.11 24.34
N VAL A 9 3.06 0.03 24.51
CA VAL A 9 2.25 1.04 23.79
C VAL A 9 2.62 2.47 24.18
N MET A 10 3.16 2.67 25.38
CA MET A 10 3.46 4.00 25.95
C MET A 10 4.84 4.54 25.56
N TRP A 11 5.47 3.98 24.53
CA TRP A 11 6.82 4.39 24.12
C TRP A 11 6.85 5.84 23.60
N ILE A 12 7.98 6.51 23.87
CA ILE A 12 8.29 7.87 23.41
C ILE A 12 9.38 7.79 22.33
N ALA A 13 9.25 8.58 21.28
CA ALA A 13 10.16 8.62 20.15
C ALA A 13 11.56 9.05 20.58
N GLN A 14 12.58 8.36 20.06
CA GLN A 14 13.96 8.72 20.34
C GLN A 14 14.30 10.07 19.69
N ARG A 15 14.72 11.04 20.50
CA ARG A 15 14.99 12.42 20.09
C ARG A 15 16.33 12.64 19.39
N HIS A 16 17.22 11.65 19.42
CA HIS A 16 18.55 11.69 18.82
C HIS A 16 18.73 10.59 17.76
N GLY A 17 19.70 10.75 16.86
CA GLY A 17 19.96 9.79 15.77
C GLY A 17 18.89 9.81 14.66
N GLN A 18 18.10 10.87 14.60
CA GLN A 18 17.10 11.11 13.56
C GLN A 18 17.66 11.90 12.37
N ASP A 19 18.98 12.08 12.31
CA ASP A 19 19.74 12.77 11.26
C ASP A 19 20.29 11.80 10.19
N TRP A 20 19.83 10.55 10.21
CA TRP A 20 20.22 9.54 9.22
C TRP A 20 19.84 9.97 7.81
N ARG A 21 20.63 9.47 6.85
CA ARG A 21 20.46 9.65 5.42
C ARG A 21 20.37 8.30 4.74
N ASP A 22 19.48 8.17 3.76
CA ASP A 22 19.35 6.95 2.95
C ASP A 22 19.87 7.17 1.53
N ASP A 23 21.11 6.78 1.29
CA ASP A 23 21.76 6.97 -0.01
C ASP A 23 21.14 6.09 -1.11
N SER A 24 20.50 4.96 -0.78
CA SER A 24 19.83 4.13 -1.79
C SER A 24 18.59 4.85 -2.33
N ILE A 25 17.76 5.40 -1.45
CA ILE A 25 16.57 6.16 -1.88
C ILE A 25 17.00 7.41 -2.67
N LEU A 26 18.03 8.11 -2.23
CA LEU A 26 18.51 9.31 -2.92
C LEU A 26 19.10 8.97 -4.29
N ALA A 27 19.87 7.88 -4.41
CA ALA A 27 20.37 7.42 -5.70
C ALA A 27 19.22 7.04 -6.66
N ALA A 28 18.15 6.42 -6.16
CA ALA A 28 16.96 6.11 -6.96
C ALA A 28 16.28 7.38 -7.49
N ALA A 29 16.10 8.38 -6.62
CA ALA A 29 15.52 9.66 -6.99
C ALA A 29 16.39 10.39 -8.02
N ASP A 30 17.69 10.52 -7.75
CA ASP A 30 18.64 11.16 -8.67
C ASP A 30 18.67 10.46 -10.04
N TRP A 31 18.62 9.13 -10.08
CA TRP A 31 18.55 8.37 -11.32
C TRP A 31 17.27 8.67 -12.11
N LEU A 32 16.09 8.57 -11.48
CA LEU A 32 14.81 8.85 -12.17
C LEU A 32 14.73 10.29 -12.70
N GLU A 33 15.23 11.25 -11.92
CA GLU A 33 15.27 12.66 -12.33
C GLU A 33 16.21 12.91 -13.49
N SER A 34 17.32 12.16 -13.57
CA SER A 34 18.27 12.28 -14.68
C SER A 34 17.70 11.83 -16.04
N LEU A 35 16.60 11.08 -16.05
CA LEU A 35 15.94 10.58 -17.25
C LEU A 35 15.02 11.60 -17.92
N VAL A 36 14.87 12.80 -17.35
CA VAL A 36 14.08 13.90 -17.91
C VAL A 36 14.93 15.18 -18.00
N PRO A 37 14.63 16.09 -18.95
CA PRO A 37 15.35 17.36 -19.01
C PRO A 37 15.26 18.12 -17.67
N SER A 38 16.39 18.59 -17.16
CA SER A 38 16.47 19.25 -15.85
C SER A 38 15.48 20.41 -15.73
N ALA A 39 15.34 21.24 -16.77
CA ALA A 39 14.39 22.35 -16.77
C ALA A 39 12.93 21.88 -16.56
N ASP A 40 12.53 20.79 -17.21
CA ASP A 40 11.17 20.24 -17.09
C ASP A 40 10.93 19.65 -15.70
N TRP A 41 11.93 18.95 -15.16
CA TRP A 41 11.85 18.40 -13.81
C TRP A 41 11.79 19.47 -12.73
N GLN A 42 12.61 20.51 -12.81
CA GLN A 42 12.62 21.59 -11.82
C GLN A 42 11.26 22.28 -11.69
N VAL A 43 10.55 22.47 -12.80
CA VAL A 43 9.18 23.01 -12.78
C VAL A 43 8.23 22.09 -12.02
N ARG A 44 8.29 20.77 -12.28
CA ARG A 44 7.42 19.78 -11.61
C ARG A 44 7.75 19.63 -10.14
N ALA A 45 9.03 19.60 -9.78
CA ALA A 45 9.51 19.54 -8.40
C ALA A 45 9.07 20.78 -7.60
N ALA A 46 9.17 21.99 -8.19
CA ALA A 46 8.68 23.21 -7.57
C ALA A 46 7.15 23.22 -7.41
N ALA A 47 6.41 22.68 -8.39
CA ALA A 47 4.95 22.62 -8.34
C ALA A 47 4.42 21.69 -7.24
N VAL A 48 5.02 20.51 -7.07
CA VAL A 48 4.61 19.58 -6.00
C VAL A 48 4.92 20.14 -4.62
N GLU A 49 6.09 20.77 -4.45
CA GLU A 49 6.48 21.45 -3.20
C GLU A 49 5.50 22.57 -2.85
N ALA A 50 5.28 23.51 -3.79
CA ALA A 50 4.40 24.65 -3.56
C ALA A 50 2.97 24.22 -3.20
N ARG A 51 2.46 23.19 -3.89
CA ARG A 51 1.14 22.62 -3.60
C ARG A 51 1.07 21.98 -2.23
N PHE A 52 2.09 21.22 -1.85
CA PHE A 52 2.12 20.55 -0.57
C PHE A 52 2.20 21.55 0.59
N GLN A 53 3.04 22.60 0.48
CA GLN A 53 3.10 23.65 1.50
C GLN A 53 1.79 24.43 1.63
N ALA A 54 1.14 24.77 0.52
CA ALA A 54 -0.18 25.41 0.54
C ALA A 54 -1.24 24.52 1.20
N ALA A 55 -1.26 23.22 0.85
CA ALA A 55 -2.19 22.27 1.44
C ALA A 55 -1.94 22.06 2.94
N LYS A 56 -0.68 22.02 3.38
CA LYS A 56 -0.31 21.98 4.81
C LYS A 56 -0.86 23.19 5.57
N ALA A 57 -0.84 24.38 4.98
CA ALA A 57 -1.37 25.59 5.60
C ALA A 57 -2.90 25.52 5.78
N GLU A 58 -3.64 25.04 4.77
CA GLU A 58 -5.08 24.78 4.89
C GLU A 58 -5.38 23.72 5.97
N TRP A 59 -4.59 22.64 6.00
CA TRP A 59 -4.77 21.60 7.00
C TRP A 59 -4.51 22.10 8.42
N ALA A 60 -3.60 23.05 8.61
CA ALA A 60 -3.30 23.66 9.90
C ALA A 60 -4.50 24.43 10.49
N VAL A 61 -5.39 24.94 9.64
CA VAL A 61 -6.63 25.62 10.04
C VAL A 61 -7.86 24.73 9.95
N GLY A 62 -7.66 23.41 9.80
CA GLY A 62 -8.72 22.40 9.79
C GLY A 62 -9.36 22.14 8.41
N HIS A 63 -8.90 22.80 7.34
CA HIS A 63 -9.39 22.59 5.98
C HIS A 63 -8.62 21.46 5.29
N ARG A 64 -9.27 20.30 5.12
CA ARG A 64 -8.67 19.15 4.44
C ARG A 64 -8.78 19.31 2.92
N VAL A 65 -7.66 19.65 2.29
CA VAL A 65 -7.53 19.75 0.83
C VAL A 65 -6.55 18.70 0.27
N GLN A 66 -6.58 18.47 -1.03
CA GLN A 66 -5.66 17.56 -1.71
C GLN A 66 -4.20 18.02 -1.57
N LEU A 67 -3.31 17.13 -1.11
CA LEU A 67 -1.90 17.44 -0.81
C LEU A 67 -0.99 17.56 -2.04
N PHE A 68 -1.34 16.90 -3.15
CA PHE A 68 -0.53 16.83 -4.37
C PHE A 68 -1.43 16.71 -5.62
N ASP A 69 -0.84 16.88 -6.81
CA ASP A 69 -1.58 16.75 -8.06
C ASP A 69 -1.76 15.26 -8.43
N PRO A 70 -2.99 14.70 -8.46
CA PRO A 70 -3.19 13.30 -8.83
C PRO A 70 -2.74 12.99 -10.26
N ASP A 71 -2.72 13.99 -11.14
CA ASP A 71 -2.27 13.80 -12.53
C ASP A 71 -0.74 13.65 -12.63
N ASP A 72 0.00 14.04 -11.58
CA ASP A 72 1.46 13.89 -11.46
C ASP A 72 1.87 13.21 -10.13
N THR A 73 1.31 12.03 -9.90
CA THR A 73 1.60 11.21 -8.72
C THR A 73 3.08 10.81 -8.64
N VAL A 74 3.79 10.65 -9.76
CA VAL A 74 5.23 10.33 -9.74
C VAL A 74 6.09 11.45 -9.14
N ALA A 75 5.74 12.72 -9.37
CA ALA A 75 6.43 13.84 -8.73
C ALA A 75 6.22 13.82 -7.20
N TRP A 76 5.03 13.46 -6.74
CA TRP A 76 4.75 13.24 -5.32
C TRP A 76 5.59 12.11 -4.72
N TYR A 77 5.75 10.99 -5.45
CA TYR A 77 6.60 9.89 -5.00
C TYR A 77 8.05 10.33 -4.79
N LEU A 78 8.63 11.05 -5.74
CA LEU A 78 10.01 11.52 -5.63
C LEU A 78 10.18 12.55 -4.52
N HIS A 79 9.24 13.48 -4.37
CA HIS A 79 9.25 14.45 -3.29
C HIS A 79 9.22 13.76 -1.91
N GLN A 80 8.29 12.83 -1.68
CA GLN A 80 8.19 12.10 -0.41
C GLN A 80 9.39 11.16 -0.15
N ALA A 81 9.95 10.55 -1.20
CA ALA A 81 11.16 9.76 -1.10
C ALA A 81 12.36 10.60 -0.61
N ARG A 82 12.51 11.82 -1.16
CA ARG A 82 13.54 12.76 -0.71
C ARG A 82 13.31 13.25 0.72
N CYS A 83 12.06 13.57 1.10
CA CYS A 83 11.72 13.92 2.48
C CYS A 83 12.04 12.80 3.46
N TYR A 84 11.79 11.54 3.09
CA TYR A 84 12.18 10.41 3.93
C TYR A 84 13.70 10.31 4.10
N ALA A 85 14.43 10.38 2.98
CA ALA A 85 15.84 10.02 2.91
C ALA A 85 16.83 11.13 3.28
N ASP A 86 16.43 12.41 3.22
CA ASP A 86 17.29 13.55 3.59
C ASP A 86 16.81 14.21 4.89
N PRO A 87 17.64 14.29 5.94
CA PRO A 87 17.28 14.92 7.20
C PRO A 87 16.85 16.38 7.07
N LYS A 88 17.34 17.10 6.06
CA LYS A 88 16.98 18.50 5.83
C LYS A 88 15.56 18.66 5.28
N LEU A 89 15.05 17.65 4.58
CA LEU A 89 13.72 17.65 3.96
C LEU A 89 12.68 16.88 4.79
N ARG A 90 13.12 16.12 5.79
CA ARG A 90 12.27 15.30 6.66
C ARG A 90 11.12 16.00 7.38
N PRO A 91 11.18 17.29 7.73
CA PRO A 91 10.01 18.01 8.26
C PRO A 91 8.78 17.95 7.35
N ASP A 92 8.97 17.71 6.05
CA ASP A 92 7.93 17.61 5.03
C ASP A 92 7.56 16.16 4.67
N TYR A 93 8.09 15.17 5.40
CA TYR A 93 7.70 13.77 5.22
C TYR A 93 6.27 13.54 5.73
N PHE A 94 5.39 13.13 4.81
CA PHE A 94 4.01 12.78 5.10
C PHE A 94 3.87 11.27 5.27
N VAL A 95 3.98 10.80 6.51
CA VAL A 95 4.03 9.38 6.86
C VAL A 95 2.87 8.55 6.30
N ILE A 96 1.67 9.13 6.18
CA ILE A 96 0.46 8.44 5.69
C ILE A 96 0.58 8.01 4.22
N GLU A 97 1.42 8.65 3.41
CA GLU A 97 1.70 8.26 2.02
C GLU A 97 3.15 7.79 1.83
N GLY A 98 4.08 8.39 2.56
CA GLY A 98 5.51 8.14 2.40
C GLY A 98 5.94 6.72 2.79
N TYR A 99 5.24 6.06 3.72
CA TYR A 99 5.63 4.74 4.23
C TYR A 99 5.62 3.66 3.15
N ARG A 100 4.73 3.77 2.15
CA ARG A 100 4.67 2.86 0.99
C ARG A 100 5.66 3.22 -0.12
N ILE A 101 6.10 4.48 -0.17
CA ILE A 101 7.02 4.99 -1.19
C ILE A 101 8.48 4.64 -0.84
N ALA A 102 8.86 4.80 0.44
CA ALA A 102 10.25 4.63 0.86
C ALA A 102 10.83 3.24 0.56
N PRO A 103 10.14 2.11 0.85
CA PRO A 103 10.64 0.77 0.51
C PRO A 103 10.83 0.56 -1.00
N LEU A 104 9.91 1.08 -1.82
CA LEU A 104 9.99 0.99 -3.28
C LEU A 104 11.23 1.69 -3.80
N MET A 105 11.44 2.94 -3.39
CA MET A 105 12.57 3.74 -3.84
C MET A 105 13.91 3.21 -3.30
N ARG A 106 13.94 2.73 -2.06
CA ARG A 106 15.13 2.07 -1.49
C ARG A 106 15.54 0.89 -2.35
N ARG A 107 14.57 0.06 -2.74
CA ARG A 107 14.84 -1.13 -3.55
C ARG A 107 15.27 -0.77 -4.98
N ILE A 108 14.66 0.24 -5.61
CA ILE A 108 15.12 0.76 -6.90
C ILE A 108 16.59 1.20 -6.80
N GLY A 109 16.95 1.92 -5.74
CA GLY A 109 18.31 2.38 -5.47
C GLY A 109 19.33 1.24 -5.40
N GLN A 110 18.98 0.20 -4.65
CA GLN A 110 19.80 -1.02 -4.54
C GLN A 110 19.94 -1.76 -5.87
N LEU A 111 18.94 -1.69 -6.74
CA LEU A 111 18.92 -2.36 -8.04
C LEU A 111 19.55 -1.54 -9.18
N LEU A 112 19.95 -0.29 -8.94
CA LEU A 112 20.56 0.58 -9.96
C LEU A 112 21.74 -0.06 -10.71
N PRO A 113 22.69 -0.77 -10.06
CA PRO A 113 23.78 -1.44 -10.79
C PRO A 113 23.26 -2.43 -11.84
N PHE A 114 22.15 -3.10 -11.56
CA PHE A 114 21.55 -4.08 -12.46
C PHE A 114 20.73 -3.43 -13.58
N PHE A 115 20.07 -2.29 -13.33
CA PHE A 115 19.27 -1.61 -14.37
C PHE A 115 20.10 -1.17 -15.57
N ARG A 116 21.37 -0.81 -15.37
CA ARG A 116 22.31 -0.47 -16.46
C ARG A 116 22.56 -1.62 -17.43
N GLU A 117 22.34 -2.85 -16.99
CA GLU A 117 22.56 -4.06 -17.78
C GLU A 117 21.27 -4.64 -18.36
N ILE A 118 20.12 -4.14 -17.91
CA ILE A 118 18.81 -4.56 -18.40
C ILE A 118 18.47 -3.74 -19.64
N GLY A 119 18.36 -4.41 -20.79
CA GLY A 119 17.99 -3.72 -22.03
C GLY A 119 16.61 -3.07 -21.92
N GLY A 120 16.48 -1.78 -22.22
CA GLY A 120 15.20 -1.08 -22.17
C GLY A 120 14.78 -0.55 -20.80
N ALA A 121 15.60 -0.71 -19.74
CA ALA A 121 15.24 -0.29 -18.38
C ALA A 121 15.18 1.24 -18.23
N GLU A 122 16.15 1.97 -18.79
CA GLU A 122 16.15 3.44 -18.76
C GLU A 122 14.97 4.01 -19.55
N GLU A 123 14.65 3.45 -20.71
CA GLU A 123 13.49 3.86 -21.49
C GLU A 123 12.19 3.59 -20.74
N ARG A 124 12.09 2.45 -20.03
CA ARG A 124 10.92 2.16 -19.18
C ARG A 124 10.80 3.18 -18.05
N ALA A 125 11.90 3.47 -17.36
CA ALA A 125 11.93 4.45 -16.27
C ALA A 125 11.68 5.88 -16.77
N ALA A 126 12.17 6.26 -17.95
CA ALA A 126 11.86 7.55 -18.57
C ALA A 126 10.37 7.70 -18.90
N ARG A 127 9.70 6.62 -19.32
CA ARG A 127 8.24 6.63 -19.55
C ARG A 127 7.44 6.85 -18.26
N LEU A 128 7.88 6.28 -17.14
CA LEU A 128 7.32 6.56 -15.81
C LEU A 128 7.31 8.07 -15.53
N MET A 129 8.41 8.73 -15.91
CA MET A 129 8.66 10.14 -15.65
C MET A 129 8.01 11.08 -16.67
N THR A 130 7.43 10.58 -17.78
CA THR A 130 6.95 11.44 -18.89
C THR A 130 5.54 11.14 -19.40
N LYS A 131 5.03 9.91 -19.29
CA LYS A 131 3.74 9.51 -19.90
C LYS A 131 2.73 8.96 -18.90
N ASN A 132 3.16 8.24 -17.88
CA ASN A 132 2.29 7.55 -16.92
C ASN A 132 2.33 8.23 -15.53
N LEU A 133 2.31 9.56 -15.53
CA LEU A 133 2.58 10.38 -14.34
C LEU A 133 1.61 10.09 -13.18
N ALA A 134 0.33 9.83 -13.50
CA ALA A 134 -0.71 9.54 -12.52
C ALA A 134 -0.67 8.11 -11.94
N GLN A 135 0.04 7.18 -12.57
CA GLN A 135 0.06 5.76 -12.19
C GLN A 135 1.48 5.18 -12.25
N PRO A 136 2.42 5.69 -11.42
CA PRO A 136 3.81 5.23 -11.42
C PRO A 136 3.95 3.77 -10.97
N ASP A 137 2.98 3.29 -10.23
CA ASP A 137 2.92 1.99 -9.60
C ASP A 137 3.20 0.80 -10.54
N ASP A 138 2.64 0.80 -11.75
CA ASP A 138 2.84 -0.28 -12.72
C ASP A 138 4.28 -0.30 -13.27
N GLY A 139 4.82 0.87 -13.60
CA GLY A 139 6.20 0.99 -14.08
C GLY A 139 7.23 0.62 -13.01
N ILE A 140 7.00 1.02 -11.76
CA ILE A 140 7.84 0.63 -10.63
C ILE A 140 7.83 -0.88 -10.44
N TYR A 141 6.64 -1.51 -10.47
CA TYR A 141 6.54 -2.95 -10.29
C TYR A 141 7.27 -3.74 -11.38
N GLU A 142 7.16 -3.32 -12.64
CA GLU A 142 7.91 -3.92 -13.73
C GLU A 142 9.43 -3.80 -13.55
N LEU A 143 9.93 -2.63 -13.10
CA LEU A 143 11.34 -2.44 -12.76
C LEU A 143 11.78 -3.37 -11.64
N LEU A 144 11.00 -3.51 -10.57
CA LEU A 144 11.30 -4.42 -9.47
C LEU A 144 11.40 -5.87 -9.93
N VAL A 145 10.47 -6.33 -10.78
CA VAL A 145 10.50 -7.69 -11.35
C VAL A 145 11.75 -7.89 -12.23
N ALA A 146 12.04 -6.94 -13.13
CA ALA A 146 13.22 -7.03 -14.00
C ALA A 146 14.53 -7.05 -13.20
N GLY A 147 14.63 -6.17 -12.18
CA GLY A 147 15.76 -6.12 -11.26
C GLY A 147 15.92 -7.42 -10.48
N ALA A 148 14.83 -8.02 -9.98
CA ALA A 148 14.87 -9.31 -9.28
C ALA A 148 15.36 -10.46 -10.16
N TYR A 149 14.99 -10.49 -11.45
CA TYR A 149 15.56 -11.46 -12.40
C TYR A 149 17.07 -11.25 -12.57
N ARG A 150 17.49 -10.01 -12.84
CA ARG A 150 18.90 -9.70 -13.10
C ARG A 150 19.77 -9.95 -11.86
N SER A 151 19.32 -9.55 -10.66
CA SER A 151 20.06 -9.77 -9.40
C SER A 151 20.22 -11.26 -9.08
N ARG A 152 19.24 -12.09 -9.49
CA ARG A 152 19.22 -13.54 -9.27
C ARG A 152 19.78 -14.36 -10.43
N GLY A 153 20.75 -13.79 -11.16
CA GLY A 153 21.59 -14.55 -12.07
C GLY A 153 20.98 -14.86 -13.44
N TRP A 154 19.93 -14.16 -13.86
CA TRP A 154 19.55 -14.12 -15.28
C TRP A 154 20.47 -13.14 -16.01
N PRO A 155 21.39 -13.61 -16.88
CA PRO A 155 22.42 -12.77 -17.46
C PRO A 155 21.88 -11.81 -18.54
N LYS A 156 20.74 -12.13 -19.13
CA LYS A 156 20.09 -11.30 -20.13
C LYS A 156 18.62 -11.11 -19.78
N VAL A 157 18.29 -9.88 -19.43
CA VAL A 157 16.93 -9.41 -19.11
C VAL A 157 16.70 -8.17 -19.96
N SER A 158 15.54 -8.07 -20.61
CA SER A 158 15.21 -6.91 -21.43
C SER A 158 13.73 -6.63 -21.44
N PHE A 159 13.37 -5.34 -21.35
CA PHE A 159 12.03 -4.86 -21.64
C PHE A 159 11.71 -5.02 -23.12
N VAL A 160 10.48 -5.44 -23.42
CA VAL A 160 9.98 -5.50 -24.79
C VAL A 160 9.47 -4.10 -25.18
N PRO A 161 9.97 -3.50 -26.27
CA PRO A 161 9.45 -2.23 -26.74
C PRO A 161 7.97 -2.34 -27.13
N GLU A 162 7.19 -1.31 -26.83
CA GLU A 162 5.83 -1.20 -27.36
C GLU A 162 5.89 -1.04 -28.89
N ALA A 163 5.05 -1.77 -29.63
CA ALA A 163 4.86 -1.54 -31.05
C ALA A 163 3.40 -1.12 -31.29
N PRO A 164 3.15 0.19 -31.48
CA PRO A 164 1.83 0.67 -31.87
C PRO A 164 1.30 -0.10 -33.09
N GLY A 165 0.08 -0.62 -33.00
CA GLY A 165 -0.59 -1.33 -34.10
C GLY A 165 -0.26 -2.82 -34.28
N ILE A 166 0.70 -3.39 -33.54
CA ILE A 166 1.09 -4.82 -33.67
C ILE A 166 0.47 -5.70 -32.55
N GLY A 167 -0.33 -5.12 -31.67
CA GLY A 167 -0.94 -5.79 -30.52
C GLY A 167 -0.10 -5.67 -29.25
N LYS A 168 -0.73 -5.91 -28.09
CA LYS A 168 -0.04 -5.88 -26.78
C LYS A 168 0.92 -7.06 -26.68
N ARG A 169 2.12 -6.82 -26.15
CA ARG A 169 3.20 -7.81 -25.99
C ARG A 169 3.56 -7.94 -24.53
N ASN A 170 4.19 -9.06 -24.19
CA ASN A 170 4.72 -9.33 -22.87
C ASN A 170 5.72 -8.25 -22.44
N ASP A 171 5.79 -7.92 -21.15
CA ASP A 171 6.65 -6.84 -20.65
C ASP A 171 8.16 -7.14 -20.73
N LEU A 172 8.61 -8.34 -20.36
CA LEU A 172 10.04 -8.69 -20.35
C LEU A 172 10.34 -10.00 -21.10
N LEU A 173 11.56 -10.06 -21.62
CA LEU A 173 12.20 -11.30 -22.04
C LEU A 173 13.39 -11.58 -21.12
N ILE A 174 13.52 -12.83 -20.69
CA ILE A 174 14.64 -13.30 -19.87
C ILE A 174 15.28 -14.52 -20.51
N ASP A 175 16.60 -14.51 -20.58
CA ASP A 175 17.40 -15.53 -21.23
C ASP A 175 18.57 -15.96 -20.33
N ARG A 176 18.78 -17.27 -20.23
CA ARG A 176 20.01 -17.89 -19.73
C ARG A 176 20.31 -19.13 -20.58
N PRO A 177 21.51 -19.74 -20.49
CA PRO A 177 21.80 -20.94 -21.27
C PRO A 177 20.70 -22.00 -21.09
N ARG A 178 20.09 -22.43 -22.21
CA ARG A 178 19.05 -23.47 -22.28
C ARG A 178 17.70 -23.11 -21.62
N SER A 179 17.44 -21.84 -21.31
CA SER A 179 16.17 -21.43 -20.70
C SER A 179 15.81 -20.00 -21.09
N HIS A 180 14.63 -19.86 -21.69
CA HIS A 180 14.12 -18.61 -22.26
C HIS A 180 12.66 -18.45 -21.85
N TRP A 181 12.28 -17.28 -21.35
CA TRP A 181 10.91 -17.04 -20.89
C TRP A 181 10.39 -15.67 -21.33
N ALA A 182 9.10 -15.62 -21.61
CA ALA A 182 8.33 -14.39 -21.68
C ALA A 182 7.73 -14.10 -20.31
N VAL A 183 7.92 -12.88 -19.81
CA VAL A 183 7.41 -12.42 -18.53
C VAL A 183 6.39 -11.32 -18.78
N GLU A 184 5.22 -11.46 -18.20
CA GLU A 184 4.18 -10.44 -18.18
C GLU A 184 3.97 -9.97 -16.75
N CYS A 185 3.98 -8.66 -16.53
CA CYS A 185 3.76 -8.04 -15.23
C CYS A 185 2.37 -7.41 -15.20
N LYS A 186 1.64 -7.67 -14.13
CA LYS A 186 0.39 -6.98 -13.85
C LYS A 186 0.37 -6.62 -12.39
N ARG A 187 -0.14 -5.44 -12.08
CA ARG A 187 -0.62 -5.19 -10.73
C ARG A 187 -2.08 -5.54 -10.68
N ALA A 188 -2.45 -6.35 -9.69
CA ALA A 188 -3.79 -6.25 -9.15
C ALA A 188 -3.80 -4.94 -8.37
N GLY A 189 -3.97 -3.81 -9.09
CA GLY A 189 -4.29 -2.54 -8.45
C GLY A 189 -5.53 -2.72 -7.56
N ARG A 190 -5.91 -1.70 -6.78
CA ARG A 190 -7.22 -1.72 -6.12
C ARG A 190 -8.25 -2.00 -7.21
N SER A 191 -8.74 -3.24 -7.32
CA SER A 191 -9.79 -3.56 -8.27
C SER A 191 -10.91 -2.56 -8.04
N GLY A 192 -11.67 -2.17 -9.07
CA GLY A 192 -12.80 -1.25 -8.87
C GLY A 192 -13.58 -1.63 -7.60
N TYR A 193 -13.85 -2.93 -7.47
CA TYR A 193 -14.35 -3.58 -6.27
C TYR A 193 -13.62 -3.25 -4.95
N ALA A 194 -12.32 -3.56 -4.79
CA ALA A 194 -11.61 -3.31 -3.53
C ALA A 194 -11.55 -1.83 -3.16
N ARG A 195 -11.45 -0.95 -4.18
CA ARG A 195 -11.53 0.50 -3.99
C ARG A 195 -12.94 0.91 -3.55
N ASP A 196 -13.97 0.32 -4.14
CA ASP A 196 -15.36 0.66 -3.86
C ASP A 196 -15.76 0.18 -2.44
N GLU A 197 -15.27 -0.99 -2.00
CA GLU A 197 -15.39 -1.47 -0.61
C GLU A 197 -14.72 -0.51 0.38
N ARG A 198 -13.46 -0.11 0.13
CA ARG A 198 -12.75 0.86 0.97
C ARG A 198 -13.50 2.21 1.03
N ARG A 199 -13.95 2.71 -0.13
CA ARG A 199 -14.71 3.96 -0.21
C ARG A 199 -16.05 3.87 0.51
N ALA A 200 -16.72 2.71 0.50
CA ALA A 200 -17.94 2.51 1.27
C ALA A 200 -17.66 2.63 2.77
N GLY A 201 -16.59 2.00 3.27
CA GLY A 201 -16.15 2.16 4.66
C GLY A 201 -15.80 3.61 5.01
N GLU A 202 -15.11 4.33 4.12
CA GLU A 202 -14.79 5.76 4.30
C GLU A 202 -16.04 6.64 4.38
N ARG A 203 -17.05 6.41 3.53
CA ARG A 203 -18.32 7.16 3.56
C ARG A 203 -19.13 6.88 4.83
N MET A 204 -19.19 5.62 5.27
CA MET A 204 -19.77 5.28 6.56
C MET A 204 -19.03 5.98 7.71
N GLY A 205 -17.69 5.98 7.66
CA GLY A 205 -16.83 6.71 8.60
C GLY A 205 -17.18 8.18 8.66
N GLU A 206 -17.24 8.87 7.51
CA GLU A 206 -17.56 10.31 7.42
C GLU A 206 -18.89 10.67 8.10
N ARG A 207 -19.95 9.88 7.88
CA ARG A 207 -21.26 10.09 8.53
C ARG A 207 -21.15 9.97 10.05
N THR A 208 -20.47 8.94 10.53
CA THR A 208 -20.29 8.72 11.97
C THR A 208 -19.42 9.79 12.63
N HIS A 209 -18.36 10.24 11.95
CA HIS A 209 -17.51 11.34 12.41
C HIS A 209 -18.29 12.63 12.59
N ALA A 210 -19.20 12.94 11.66
CA ALA A 210 -20.08 14.11 11.75
C ALA A 210 -21.01 14.04 12.98
N LEU A 211 -21.58 12.87 13.27
CA LEU A 211 -22.45 12.66 14.46
C LEU A 211 -21.67 12.82 15.77
N SER A 212 -20.49 12.20 15.86
CA SER A 212 -19.57 12.34 17.00
C SER A 212 -19.23 13.80 17.28
N ARG A 213 -18.89 14.55 16.22
CA ARG A 213 -18.57 15.97 16.32
C ARG A 213 -19.77 16.81 16.76
N ALA A 214 -20.93 16.59 16.16
CA ALA A 214 -22.16 17.32 16.49
C ALA A 214 -22.62 17.10 17.94
N ALA A 215 -22.47 15.87 18.45
CA ALA A 215 -22.77 15.53 19.84
C ALA A 215 -21.67 15.96 20.82
N GLY A 216 -20.50 16.38 20.33
CA GLY A 216 -19.34 16.69 21.17
C GLY A 216 -18.79 15.47 21.93
N ARG A 217 -19.15 14.24 21.54
CA ARG A 217 -18.77 13.00 22.22
C ARG A 217 -17.74 12.21 21.40
N PRO A 218 -16.47 12.15 21.83
CA PRO A 218 -15.41 11.36 21.20
C PRO A 218 -15.77 9.86 21.20
N MET A 219 -15.42 9.14 20.14
CA MET A 219 -15.77 7.72 20.02
C MET A 219 -14.79 6.89 19.20
N ILE A 220 -14.80 5.58 19.45
CA ILE A 220 -14.12 4.54 18.68
C ILE A 220 -15.16 3.51 18.23
N ILE A 221 -15.19 3.22 16.93
CA ILE A 221 -15.98 2.13 16.34
C ILE A 221 -15.03 1.04 15.85
N LEU A 222 -15.26 -0.19 16.27
CA LEU A 222 -14.61 -1.39 15.74
C LEU A 222 -15.67 -2.29 15.09
N ALA A 223 -15.54 -2.57 13.79
CA ALA A 223 -16.55 -3.33 13.02
C ALA A 223 -15.96 -4.48 12.19
N TYR A 224 -16.63 -5.62 12.20
CA TYR A 224 -16.35 -6.77 11.34
C TYR A 224 -17.52 -6.99 10.38
N TYR A 225 -17.36 -6.58 9.13
CA TYR A 225 -18.39 -6.66 8.10
C TYR A 225 -18.50 -8.08 7.53
N ARG A 226 -19.68 -8.67 7.66
CA ARG A 226 -20.03 -10.01 7.15
C ARG A 226 -20.56 -9.95 5.72
N GLU A 227 -21.08 -8.80 5.33
CA GLU A 227 -21.51 -8.48 3.97
C GLU A 227 -20.49 -7.58 3.24
N GLU A 228 -20.65 -7.45 1.92
CA GLU A 228 -19.89 -6.50 1.11
C GLU A 228 -20.28 -5.06 1.53
N LEU A 229 -19.30 -4.23 1.88
CA LEU A 229 -19.54 -2.90 2.47
C LEU A 229 -20.39 -2.01 1.56
N HIS A 230 -20.23 -2.11 0.24
CA HIS A 230 -21.03 -1.32 -0.71
C HIS A 230 -22.53 -1.67 -0.72
N LEU A 231 -22.95 -2.80 -0.12
CA LEU A 231 -24.35 -3.21 -0.03
C LEU A 231 -25.05 -2.71 1.24
N LEU A 232 -24.28 -2.45 2.31
CA LEU A 232 -24.83 -2.04 3.62
C LEU A 232 -25.36 -0.61 3.65
N GLY A 233 -24.92 0.23 2.69
CA GLY A 233 -25.31 1.64 2.58
C GLY A 233 -24.53 2.55 3.53
N ASP A 234 -24.36 3.81 3.14
CA ASP A 234 -23.51 4.76 3.85
C ASP A 234 -24.01 5.08 5.29
N ASP A 235 -25.30 4.88 5.56
CA ASP A 235 -25.92 5.15 6.86
C ASP A 235 -25.92 3.92 7.81
N TYR A 236 -25.31 2.80 7.41
CA TYR A 236 -25.36 1.54 8.17
C TYR A 236 -24.97 1.69 9.65
N LEU A 237 -23.96 2.53 9.94
CA LEU A 237 -23.46 2.77 11.29
C LEU A 237 -24.22 3.88 12.05
N VAL A 238 -25.06 4.69 11.39
CA VAL A 238 -25.70 5.87 11.99
C VAL A 238 -26.55 5.48 13.20
N ALA A 239 -27.48 4.54 13.04
CA ALA A 239 -28.34 4.10 14.13
C ALA A 239 -27.57 3.44 15.30
N LYS A 240 -26.40 2.86 15.02
CA LYS A 240 -25.53 2.27 16.06
C LYS A 240 -24.87 3.38 16.88
N VAL A 241 -24.41 4.43 16.20
CA VAL A 241 -23.82 5.62 16.83
C VAL A 241 -24.87 6.39 17.62
N GLU A 242 -26.07 6.62 17.09
CA GLU A 242 -27.15 7.31 17.82
C GLU A 242 -27.48 6.60 19.13
N ARG A 243 -27.62 5.27 19.11
CA ARG A 243 -27.82 4.47 20.34
C ARG A 243 -26.68 4.60 21.33
N PHE A 244 -25.43 4.66 20.86
CA PHE A 244 -24.28 4.91 21.73
C PHE A 244 -24.35 6.32 22.33
N LEU A 245 -24.64 7.34 21.52
CA LEU A 245 -24.74 8.73 21.94
C LEU A 245 -25.83 8.94 23.01
N ASP A 246 -26.97 8.26 22.89
CA ASP A 246 -28.07 8.28 23.86
C ASP A 246 -27.77 7.48 25.15
N GLY A 247 -26.78 6.57 25.10
CA GLY A 247 -26.38 5.71 26.20
C GLY A 247 -25.20 6.24 27.02
N SER A 248 -24.96 5.68 28.21
CA SER A 248 -23.85 6.07 29.10
C SER A 248 -22.63 5.13 29.04
N GLY A 249 -22.64 4.16 28.14
CA GLY A 249 -21.60 3.13 28.06
C GLY A 249 -21.41 2.62 26.64
N PRO A 250 -20.53 1.64 26.44
CA PRO A 250 -20.31 1.06 25.12
C PRO A 250 -21.59 0.41 24.57
N PHE A 251 -21.73 0.44 23.26
CA PHE A 251 -22.83 -0.20 22.54
C PHE A 251 -22.28 -1.28 21.62
N GLU A 252 -22.62 -2.53 21.89
CA GLU A 252 -22.27 -3.70 21.08
C GLU A 252 -23.45 -4.08 20.17
N TRP A 253 -23.17 -4.52 18.95
CA TRP A 253 -24.18 -5.03 18.03
C TRP A 253 -23.70 -6.25 17.26
N GLU A 254 -24.67 -7.07 16.85
CA GLU A 254 -24.49 -8.17 15.93
C GLU A 254 -25.75 -8.29 15.06
N ASP A 255 -25.59 -8.17 13.75
CA ASP A 255 -26.64 -8.35 12.76
C ASP A 255 -26.11 -9.10 11.52
N GLU A 256 -26.93 -9.22 10.47
CA GLU A 256 -26.55 -9.91 9.22
C GLU A 256 -25.39 -9.20 8.50
N GLY A 257 -25.32 -7.87 8.61
CA GLY A 257 -24.33 -7.05 7.92
C GLY A 257 -22.98 -7.00 8.62
N ALA A 258 -22.97 -6.92 9.95
CA ALA A 258 -21.75 -6.83 10.74
C ALA A 258 -21.92 -7.20 12.21
N ALA A 259 -20.80 -7.40 12.88
CA ALA A 259 -20.70 -7.34 14.34
C ALA A 259 -19.70 -6.24 14.73
N GLY A 260 -19.93 -5.56 15.85
CA GLY A 260 -19.03 -4.51 16.29
C GLY A 260 -19.39 -3.85 17.62
N ILE A 261 -18.60 -2.84 17.95
CA ILE A 261 -18.73 -2.06 19.19
C ILE A 261 -18.45 -0.58 18.93
N VAL A 262 -19.26 0.30 19.53
CA VAL A 262 -18.99 1.73 19.69
C VAL A 262 -18.64 1.99 21.15
N MET A 263 -17.53 2.68 21.42
CA MET A 263 -17.07 2.94 22.79
C MET A 263 -16.45 4.34 22.93
N ASP A 264 -16.42 4.84 24.17
CA ASP A 264 -15.71 6.07 24.51
C ASP A 264 -14.19 5.94 24.35
N VAL A 265 -13.53 7.05 24.04
CA VAL A 265 -12.07 7.13 23.91
C VAL A 265 -11.41 7.02 25.28
N ARG A 266 -10.38 6.17 25.38
CA ARG A 266 -9.51 6.12 26.55
C ARG A 266 -8.36 7.12 26.39
N TRP A 267 -8.50 8.29 26.98
CA TRP A 267 -7.56 9.41 26.82
C TRP A 267 -6.19 9.20 27.45
N GLY A 268 -6.11 8.44 28.55
CA GLY A 268 -4.89 8.29 29.36
C GLY A 268 -3.63 7.99 28.53
N PRO A 269 -3.61 6.88 27.76
CA PRO A 269 -2.46 6.54 26.92
C PRO A 269 -2.06 7.63 25.92
N LEU A 270 -3.03 8.17 25.19
CA LEU A 270 -2.79 9.21 24.18
C LEU A 270 -2.22 10.48 24.80
N HIS A 271 -2.87 11.03 25.83
CA HIS A 271 -2.44 12.27 26.47
C HIS A 271 -1.11 12.13 27.21
N SER A 272 -0.84 10.97 27.83
CA SER A 272 0.46 10.71 28.46
C SER A 272 1.62 10.71 27.45
N VAL A 273 1.40 10.25 26.21
CA VAL A 273 2.41 10.34 25.15
C VAL A 273 2.49 11.76 24.59
N LEU A 274 1.36 12.45 24.37
CA LEU A 274 1.32 13.81 23.82
C LEU A 274 2.01 14.86 24.71
N VAL A 275 2.12 14.62 26.03
CA VAL A 275 2.96 15.45 26.91
C VAL A 275 4.44 15.45 26.48
N HIS A 276 4.88 14.39 25.81
CA HIS A 276 6.28 14.17 25.46
C HIS A 276 6.54 14.17 23.97
N ASP A 277 5.57 13.86 23.11
CA ASP A 277 5.74 13.68 21.66
C ASP A 277 4.61 14.29 20.84
N ASP A 278 4.96 14.76 19.64
CA ASP A 278 3.96 15.19 18.65
C ASP A 278 3.61 14.00 17.75
N ILE A 279 2.34 13.63 17.68
CA ILE A 279 1.89 12.44 16.95
C ILE A 279 1.25 12.84 15.63
N SER A 280 1.67 12.22 14.52
CA SER A 280 1.04 12.46 13.21
C SER A 280 -0.44 12.08 13.27
N PHE A 281 -1.31 13.05 12.97
CA PHE A 281 -2.75 12.86 13.05
C PHE A 281 -3.22 11.92 11.95
N GLY A 282 -3.98 10.88 12.31
CA GLY A 282 -4.41 9.83 11.39
C GLY A 282 -3.41 8.69 11.18
N SER A 283 -2.29 8.67 11.92
CA SER A 283 -1.28 7.60 11.83
C SER A 283 -1.69 6.31 12.56
N SER A 284 -1.03 5.19 12.24
CA SER A 284 -1.17 3.93 13.00
C SER A 284 -0.72 4.08 14.44
N ARG A 285 0.23 4.98 14.71
CA ARG A 285 0.62 5.32 16.08
C ARG A 285 -0.54 5.94 16.86
N LEU A 286 -1.31 6.83 16.23
CA LEU A 286 -2.53 7.35 16.84
C LEU A 286 -3.56 6.24 17.05
N PHE A 287 -3.76 5.35 16.06
CA PHE A 287 -4.62 4.17 16.21
C PHE A 287 -4.21 3.32 17.43
N GLU A 288 -2.92 3.00 17.55
CA GLU A 288 -2.40 2.18 18.64
C GLU A 288 -2.60 2.82 20.01
N LEU A 289 -2.44 4.15 20.12
CA LEU A 289 -2.70 4.88 21.36
C LEU A 289 -4.20 4.91 21.73
N LEU A 290 -5.09 4.85 20.73
CA LEU A 290 -6.54 4.83 20.94
C LEU A 290 -7.07 3.43 21.28
N VAL A 291 -6.52 2.38 20.64
CA VAL A 291 -7.06 0.99 20.72
C VAL A 291 -6.20 0.07 21.58
N GLY A 292 -4.92 0.38 21.75
CA GLY A 292 -3.92 -0.40 22.48
C GLY A 292 -3.08 -1.35 21.61
N LYS A 293 -3.47 -1.57 20.35
CA LYS A 293 -2.67 -2.30 19.35
C LYS A 293 -3.06 -1.86 17.95
N TYR A 294 -2.09 -1.84 17.04
CA TYR A 294 -2.37 -1.68 15.61
C TYR A 294 -2.24 -3.03 14.90
N ASP A 295 -3.23 -3.36 14.07
CA ASP A 295 -3.20 -4.52 13.19
C ASP A 295 -3.21 -4.00 11.74
N PRO A 296 -2.15 -4.21 10.95
CA PRO A 296 -2.08 -3.77 9.56
C PRO A 296 -3.22 -4.34 8.69
N SER A 297 -3.89 -5.40 9.16
CA SER A 297 -5.06 -5.97 8.53
C SER A 297 -6.38 -5.21 8.80
N ILE A 298 -6.34 -4.07 9.49
CA ILE A 298 -7.51 -3.25 9.77
C ILE A 298 -7.48 -1.98 8.92
N ASP A 299 -8.58 -1.73 8.23
CA ASP A 299 -8.86 -0.46 7.56
C ASP A 299 -9.38 0.54 8.59
N PHE A 300 -8.98 1.82 8.51
CA PHE A 300 -9.55 2.83 9.42
C PHE A 300 -9.65 4.24 8.82
N THR A 301 -10.49 5.07 9.43
CA THR A 301 -10.56 6.53 9.28
C THR A 301 -10.56 7.21 10.64
N ILE A 302 -9.93 8.38 10.73
CA ILE A 302 -9.88 9.20 11.93
C ILE A 302 -10.26 10.64 11.57
N ALA A 303 -11.16 11.22 12.35
CA ALA A 303 -11.50 12.63 12.33
C ALA A 303 -11.39 13.21 13.74
N GLY A 304 -11.18 14.52 13.86
CA GLY A 304 -11.02 15.13 15.17
C GLY A 304 -10.55 16.57 15.12
N ASP A 305 -10.38 17.13 16.31
CA ASP A 305 -9.86 18.47 16.56
C ASP A 305 -8.57 18.34 17.36
N TRP A 306 -7.48 18.91 16.85
CA TRP A 306 -6.15 18.82 17.43
C TRP A 306 -5.41 20.16 17.35
N GLU A 307 -4.43 20.33 18.22
CA GLU A 307 -3.49 21.44 18.19
C GLU A 307 -2.28 21.04 17.34
N PRO A 308 -1.97 21.77 16.25
CA PRO A 308 -0.82 21.47 15.42
C PRO A 308 0.50 21.81 16.11
N ALA A 309 1.50 20.96 15.92
CA ALA A 309 2.87 21.23 16.32
C ALA A 309 3.50 22.36 15.49
N GLU A 310 4.37 23.15 16.13
CA GLU A 310 5.10 24.23 15.46
C GLU A 310 5.92 23.68 14.28
N GLY A 311 5.75 24.29 13.10
CA GLY A 311 6.39 23.85 11.86
C GLY A 311 5.92 22.49 11.31
N ARG A 312 5.03 21.77 12.02
CA ARG A 312 4.56 20.42 11.67
C ARG A 312 3.03 20.33 11.82
N PRO A 313 2.25 20.97 10.94
CA PRO A 313 0.80 21.09 11.09
C PRO A 313 0.02 19.76 11.02
N LEU A 314 0.67 18.71 10.52
CA LEU A 314 0.13 17.35 10.44
C LEU A 314 0.38 16.52 11.71
N HIS A 315 1.13 17.06 12.67
CA HIS A 315 1.40 16.42 13.96
C HIS A 315 0.63 17.16 15.06
N ALA A 316 -0.02 16.41 15.93
CA ALA A 316 -0.75 16.92 17.06
C ALA A 316 0.16 17.03 18.29
N THR A 317 0.21 18.20 18.92
CA THR A 317 0.70 18.39 20.29
C THR A 317 -0.38 18.04 21.32
N TRP A 318 -1.64 18.23 20.94
CA TRP A 318 -2.79 17.89 21.76
C TRP A 318 -3.99 17.49 20.91
N ILE A 319 -4.86 16.63 21.43
CA ILE A 319 -6.11 16.21 20.76
C ILE A 319 -7.28 16.45 21.72
N HIS A 320 -8.23 17.27 21.27
CA HIS A 320 -9.42 17.69 22.03
C HIS A 320 -10.62 16.81 21.74
N HIS A 321 -10.75 16.37 20.49
CA HIS A 321 -11.82 15.49 20.04
C HIS A 321 -11.27 14.49 19.03
N VAL A 322 -11.72 13.24 19.12
CA VAL A 322 -11.39 12.21 18.14
C VAL A 322 -12.56 11.26 17.92
N SER A 323 -12.77 10.93 16.66
CA SER A 323 -13.70 9.92 16.19
C SER A 323 -12.93 8.98 15.28
N MET A 324 -12.93 7.69 15.60
CA MET A 324 -12.25 6.68 14.80
C MET A 324 -13.24 5.59 14.39
N VAL A 325 -13.19 5.22 13.11
CA VAL A 325 -13.88 4.03 12.60
C VAL A 325 -12.84 3.09 12.05
N ALA A 326 -12.77 1.89 12.63
CA ALA A 326 -11.87 0.84 12.24
C ALA A 326 -12.68 -0.39 11.83
N TRP A 327 -12.34 -1.00 10.71
CA TRP A 327 -13.10 -2.12 10.18
C TRP A 327 -12.25 -3.16 9.47
N ARG A 328 -12.86 -4.35 9.34
CA ARG A 328 -12.36 -5.45 8.52
C ARG A 328 -13.52 -6.14 7.83
N SER A 329 -13.32 -6.54 6.57
CA SER A 329 -14.26 -7.42 5.87
C SER A 329 -13.93 -8.89 6.16
N VAL A 330 -14.95 -9.65 6.56
CA VAL A 330 -14.91 -11.11 6.74
C VAL A 330 -15.89 -11.82 5.80
N SER A 331 -16.32 -11.15 4.73
CA SER A 331 -17.29 -11.67 3.75
C SER A 331 -16.69 -12.70 2.80
N ASP A 332 -17.29 -13.91 2.77
CA ASP A 332 -16.90 -14.99 1.85
C ASP A 332 -17.15 -14.63 0.38
N GLU A 333 -18.23 -13.91 0.08
CA GLU A 333 -18.56 -13.49 -1.28
C GLU A 333 -17.54 -12.46 -1.80
N ALA A 334 -17.12 -11.52 -0.94
CA ALA A 334 -16.04 -10.60 -1.25
C ALA A 334 -14.72 -11.33 -1.58
N ALA A 335 -14.39 -12.36 -0.81
CA ALA A 335 -13.22 -13.21 -1.07
C ALA A 335 -13.34 -13.96 -2.41
N ARG A 336 -14.52 -14.49 -2.73
CA ARG A 336 -14.79 -15.20 -3.99
C ARG A 336 -14.65 -14.30 -5.21
N ARG A 337 -15.25 -13.10 -5.19
CA ARG A 337 -15.17 -12.13 -6.30
C ARG A 337 -13.73 -11.68 -6.58
N LYS A 338 -12.94 -11.46 -5.53
CA LYS A 338 -11.50 -11.16 -5.64
C LYS A 338 -10.75 -12.28 -6.39
N ALA A 339 -11.07 -13.55 -6.13
CA ALA A 339 -10.44 -14.68 -6.84
C ALA A 339 -10.88 -14.80 -8.31
N THR A 340 -12.16 -14.58 -8.61
CA THR A 340 -12.64 -14.53 -10.01
C THR A 340 -11.97 -13.40 -10.79
N HIS A 341 -11.80 -12.23 -10.16
CA HIS A 341 -11.06 -11.13 -10.74
C HIS A 341 -9.60 -11.50 -11.03
N PHE A 342 -8.93 -12.24 -10.14
CA PHE A 342 -7.58 -12.76 -10.39
C PHE A 342 -7.52 -13.66 -11.63
N ARG A 343 -8.45 -14.62 -11.78
CA ARG A 343 -8.51 -15.46 -13.00
C ARG A 343 -8.64 -14.60 -14.26
N GLY A 344 -9.53 -13.60 -14.24
CA GLY A 344 -9.72 -12.67 -15.36
C GLY A 344 -8.48 -11.84 -15.66
N LEU A 345 -7.76 -11.37 -14.63
CA LEU A 345 -6.50 -10.64 -14.77
C LEU A 345 -5.43 -11.52 -15.44
N VAL A 346 -5.25 -12.76 -14.94
CA VAL A 346 -4.32 -13.72 -15.52
C VAL A 346 -4.69 -14.05 -16.96
N SER A 347 -5.97 -14.21 -17.28
CA SER A 347 -6.42 -14.46 -18.66
C SER A 347 -6.02 -13.34 -19.62
N ARG A 348 -6.19 -12.07 -19.21
CA ARG A 348 -5.76 -10.92 -20.03
C ARG A 348 -4.24 -10.81 -20.14
N ALA A 349 -3.52 -11.12 -19.06
CA ALA A 349 -2.06 -11.14 -19.05
C ALA A 349 -1.51 -12.23 -19.98
N ALA A 350 -2.08 -13.45 -19.89
CA ALA A 350 -1.68 -14.58 -20.71
C ALA A 350 -1.86 -14.32 -22.21
N GLY A 351 -2.91 -13.58 -22.59
CA GLY A 351 -3.14 -13.18 -23.98
C GLY A 351 -2.04 -12.29 -24.60
N GLN A 352 -1.14 -11.73 -23.80
CA GLN A 352 0.01 -10.92 -24.26
C GLN A 352 1.30 -11.75 -24.40
N LEU A 353 1.27 -13.01 -23.95
CA LEU A 353 2.40 -13.92 -24.09
C LEU A 353 2.50 -14.44 -25.54
N PRO A 354 3.72 -14.65 -26.05
CA PRO A 354 3.95 -14.95 -27.46
C PRO A 354 3.58 -16.39 -27.87
N GLY A 355 3.40 -17.32 -26.92
CA GLY A 355 3.09 -18.72 -27.21
C GLY A 355 4.26 -19.57 -27.74
N ASP A 356 5.28 -18.95 -28.33
CA ASP A 356 6.47 -19.61 -28.89
C ASP A 356 7.49 -20.08 -27.84
N ARG A 357 7.33 -19.63 -26.58
CA ARG A 357 8.21 -19.93 -25.45
C ARG A 357 7.43 -20.04 -24.14
N PRO A 358 8.00 -20.65 -23.09
CA PRO A 358 7.39 -20.65 -21.76
C PRO A 358 7.08 -19.23 -21.27
N GLY A 359 5.86 -19.04 -20.78
CA GLY A 359 5.40 -17.77 -20.23
C GLY A 359 5.24 -17.82 -18.71
N VAL A 360 5.50 -16.69 -18.06
CA VAL A 360 5.22 -16.46 -16.65
C VAL A 360 4.49 -15.13 -16.48
N VAL A 361 3.50 -15.09 -15.59
CA VAL A 361 2.81 -13.86 -15.20
C VAL A 361 3.17 -13.54 -13.76
N HIS A 362 3.65 -12.32 -13.52
CA HIS A 362 3.82 -11.75 -12.20
C HIS A 362 2.61 -10.86 -11.89
N VAL A 363 1.94 -11.13 -10.76
CA VAL A 363 0.81 -10.36 -10.26
C VAL A 363 1.19 -9.70 -8.94
N GLY A 364 1.40 -8.40 -8.97
CA GLY A 364 1.71 -7.58 -7.79
C GLY A 364 0.44 -7.21 -7.05
N TYR A 365 0.42 -7.48 -5.75
CA TYR A 365 -0.65 -7.13 -4.83
C TYR A 365 -0.10 -6.21 -3.76
N GLU A 366 -0.51 -4.94 -3.80
CA GLU A 366 -0.32 -4.05 -2.67
C GLU A 366 -1.48 -4.27 -1.70
N ALA A 367 -1.20 -4.89 -0.56
CA ALA A 367 -2.18 -5.01 0.51
C ALA A 367 -2.11 -3.72 1.36
N VAL A 368 -3.10 -2.85 1.23
CA VAL A 368 -3.27 -1.67 2.10
C VAL A 368 -4.59 -1.87 2.84
N GLY A 369 -4.53 -2.04 4.17
CA GLY A 369 -5.69 -2.32 5.01
C GLY A 369 -6.26 -3.71 4.74
N GLY A 370 -6.40 -4.54 5.77
CA GLY A 370 -6.60 -5.99 5.63
C GLY A 370 -7.95 -6.49 5.15
N ASN A 371 -8.19 -6.15 3.91
CA ASN A 371 -8.94 -6.94 2.96
C ASN A 371 -8.24 -8.24 2.54
N SER A 372 -7.14 -8.61 3.20
CA SER A 372 -6.32 -9.77 2.88
C SER A 372 -6.70 -10.95 3.78
N ALA A 373 -7.78 -11.64 3.39
CA ALA A 373 -7.89 -13.06 3.65
C ALA A 373 -6.81 -13.79 2.82
N ASP A 374 -5.52 -13.55 3.10
CA ASP A 374 -4.40 -14.03 2.27
C ASP A 374 -4.40 -15.56 2.15
N GLY A 375 -4.80 -16.23 3.24
CA GLY A 375 -5.09 -17.67 3.26
C GLY A 375 -6.14 -18.10 2.23
N GLN A 376 -7.35 -17.54 2.34
CA GLN A 376 -8.48 -17.89 1.49
C GLN A 376 -8.23 -17.47 0.03
N ARG A 377 -7.66 -16.28 -0.19
CA ARG A 377 -7.27 -15.78 -1.52
C ARG A 377 -6.23 -16.69 -2.16
N HIS A 378 -5.19 -17.09 -1.44
CA HIS A 378 -4.20 -18.04 -1.96
C HIS A 378 -4.86 -19.36 -2.36
N MET A 379 -5.72 -19.92 -1.50
CA MET A 379 -6.42 -21.16 -1.77
C MET A 379 -7.34 -21.08 -3.00
N LEU A 380 -8.10 -20.00 -3.13
CA LEU A 380 -8.98 -19.76 -4.28
C LEU A 380 -8.18 -19.52 -5.56
N ASN A 381 -7.13 -18.68 -5.51
CA ASN A 381 -6.24 -18.44 -6.65
C ASN A 381 -5.57 -19.74 -7.13
N ARG A 382 -5.13 -20.59 -6.20
CA ARG A 382 -4.55 -21.89 -6.51
C ARG A 382 -5.57 -22.82 -7.18
N ARG A 383 -6.83 -22.80 -6.73
CA ARG A 383 -7.92 -23.55 -7.37
C ARG A 383 -8.19 -23.05 -8.79
N GLU A 384 -8.25 -21.74 -8.99
CA GLU A 384 -8.46 -21.13 -10.30
C GLU A 384 -7.35 -21.48 -11.29
N MET A 385 -6.08 -21.42 -10.86
CA MET A 385 -4.94 -21.72 -11.75
C MET A 385 -4.81 -23.20 -12.11
N ARG A 386 -5.30 -24.11 -11.26
CA ARG A 386 -5.32 -25.55 -11.57
C ARG A 386 -6.22 -25.89 -12.76
N THR A 387 -7.34 -25.19 -12.90
CA THR A 387 -8.32 -25.37 -13.99
C THR A 387 -8.22 -24.29 -15.06
N PHE A 388 -7.11 -23.55 -15.09
CA PHE A 388 -6.90 -22.49 -16.07
C PHE A 388 -6.54 -23.07 -17.45
N GLU A 389 -7.26 -22.64 -18.47
CA GLU A 389 -7.02 -23.06 -19.85
C GLU A 389 -5.93 -22.17 -20.48
N VAL A 390 -4.75 -22.76 -20.67
CA VAL A 390 -3.58 -22.05 -21.20
C VAL A 390 -3.70 -21.64 -22.67
N GLY A 391 -4.57 -22.32 -23.45
CA GLY A 391 -4.68 -22.10 -24.89
C GLY A 391 -3.30 -22.14 -25.59
N ALA A 392 -3.08 -21.20 -26.51
CA ALA A 392 -1.82 -21.04 -27.23
C ALA A 392 -0.82 -20.09 -26.54
N THR A 393 -1.09 -19.62 -25.32
CA THR A 393 -0.30 -18.55 -24.67
C THR A 393 1.08 -18.99 -24.18
N GLY A 394 1.29 -20.29 -24.01
CA GLY A 394 2.53 -20.82 -23.44
C GLY A 394 2.70 -20.57 -21.94
N LEU A 395 1.70 -20.01 -21.25
CA LEU A 395 1.72 -19.74 -19.81
C LEU A 395 1.99 -21.03 -19.01
N ARG A 396 2.99 -20.99 -18.11
CA ARG A 396 3.34 -22.12 -17.23
C ARG A 396 3.21 -21.80 -15.75
N MET A 397 3.40 -20.55 -15.37
CA MET A 397 3.48 -20.14 -13.97
C MET A 397 2.84 -18.77 -13.76
N VAL A 398 2.17 -18.60 -12.63
CA VAL A 398 1.78 -17.28 -12.12
C VAL A 398 2.43 -17.08 -10.75
N TYR A 399 3.16 -15.99 -10.57
CA TYR A 399 3.64 -15.54 -9.27
C TYR A 399 2.69 -14.46 -8.73
N GLY A 400 2.16 -14.64 -7.53
CA GLY A 400 1.52 -13.58 -6.76
C GLY A 400 2.54 -12.98 -5.81
N ASN A 401 3.00 -11.76 -6.10
CA ASN A 401 3.87 -10.99 -5.23
C ASN A 401 3.00 -10.12 -4.31
N TYR A 402 2.84 -10.55 -3.07
CA TYR A 402 2.11 -9.81 -2.04
C TYR A 402 3.11 -8.96 -1.27
N PHE A 403 2.91 -7.65 -1.29
CA PHE A 403 3.68 -6.75 -0.44
C PHE A 403 2.71 -5.88 0.34
N MET A 404 2.87 -5.91 1.65
CA MET A 404 2.14 -5.10 2.61
C MET A 404 3.12 -4.08 3.14
N ASN A 405 3.00 -2.85 2.66
CA ASN A 405 3.69 -1.74 3.31
C ASN A 405 3.05 -1.58 4.69
N GLU A 406 3.87 -1.52 5.73
CA GLU A 406 3.40 -1.39 7.10
C GLU A 406 3.65 0.01 7.60
N LEU A 407 2.58 0.62 8.09
CA LEU A 407 2.66 1.79 8.94
C LEU A 407 3.07 1.30 10.34
N VAL A 408 4.37 1.07 10.54
CA VAL A 408 4.90 0.43 11.74
C VAL A 408 4.68 1.31 12.97
N THR A 409 4.40 0.68 14.11
CA THR A 409 4.39 1.34 15.42
C THR A 409 5.67 1.07 16.22
N ALA A 410 6.71 0.54 15.57
CA ALA A 410 8.00 0.27 16.20
C ALA A 410 8.79 1.57 16.40
N ARG A 411 9.48 1.67 17.54
CA ARG A 411 10.06 2.92 18.08
C ARG A 411 11.05 3.65 17.16
N ASN A 412 11.70 2.92 16.24
CA ASN A 412 12.73 3.45 15.36
C ASN A 412 12.52 3.04 13.89
N GLU A 413 11.30 2.69 13.51
CA GLU A 413 10.95 2.32 12.14
C GLU A 413 9.89 3.28 11.62
N SER A 414 10.15 3.87 10.45
CA SER A 414 9.23 4.82 9.79
C SER A 414 8.61 4.24 8.52
N ALA A 415 9.11 3.09 8.06
CA ALA A 415 8.54 2.27 7.00
C ALA A 415 9.05 0.84 7.13
N ALA A 416 8.15 -0.13 6.99
CA ALA A 416 8.51 -1.53 6.76
C ALA A 416 7.68 -2.10 5.60
N VAL A 417 8.16 -3.18 5.02
CA VAL A 417 7.43 -3.93 3.99
C VAL A 417 7.50 -5.40 4.35
N ASN A 418 6.33 -6.01 4.47
CA ASN A 418 6.20 -7.46 4.55
C ASN A 418 5.90 -8.01 3.17
N GLU A 419 6.79 -8.85 2.67
CA GLU A 419 6.64 -9.48 1.36
C GLU A 419 6.36 -10.98 1.50
N THR A 420 5.41 -11.48 0.73
CA THR A 420 5.14 -12.90 0.56
C THR A 420 4.96 -13.18 -0.92
N MET A 421 5.59 -14.25 -1.39
CA MET A 421 5.42 -14.73 -2.77
C MET A 421 4.68 -16.05 -2.76
N ALA A 422 3.61 -16.14 -3.55
CA ALA A 422 2.94 -17.40 -3.86
C ALA A 422 3.16 -17.76 -5.32
N TRP A 423 3.48 -19.02 -5.60
CA TRP A 423 3.52 -19.52 -6.97
C TRP A 423 2.32 -20.43 -7.26
N TYR A 424 1.75 -20.25 -8.45
CA TYR A 424 0.60 -20.98 -8.93
C TYR A 424 0.96 -21.67 -10.25
N PRO A 425 1.33 -22.96 -10.22
CA PRO A 425 1.55 -23.74 -11.43
C PRO A 425 0.24 -23.85 -12.21
N VAL A 426 0.31 -23.57 -13.51
CA VAL A 426 -0.87 -23.53 -14.37
C VAL A 426 -1.14 -24.91 -14.97
N ALA A 427 -2.41 -25.33 -15.01
CA ALA A 427 -2.85 -26.59 -15.60
C ALA A 427 -2.09 -27.85 -15.11
N GLY A 428 -1.68 -27.87 -13.83
CA GLY A 428 -0.94 -28.99 -13.25
C GLY A 428 0.52 -29.09 -13.67
N GLY A 429 1.10 -28.03 -14.25
CA GLY A 429 2.51 -27.95 -14.59
C GLY A 429 3.45 -28.32 -13.43
N LYS A 430 4.56 -28.99 -13.75
CA LYS A 430 5.61 -29.36 -12.80
C LYS A 430 6.76 -28.33 -12.85
N GLY A 431 7.33 -27.99 -11.70
CA GLY A 431 8.47 -27.06 -11.58
C GLY A 431 8.11 -25.75 -10.88
N LEU A 432 9.15 -25.01 -10.43
CA LEU A 432 8.99 -23.77 -9.66
C LEU A 432 9.00 -22.50 -10.52
N GLY A 433 9.06 -22.64 -11.86
CA GLY A 433 9.17 -21.53 -12.80
C GLY A 433 10.58 -20.93 -12.88
N PRO A 434 10.74 -19.77 -13.55
CA PRO A 434 12.06 -19.17 -13.83
C PRO A 434 12.68 -18.44 -12.63
N LEU A 435 11.89 -18.13 -11.60
CA LEU A 435 12.32 -17.36 -10.43
C LEU A 435 11.73 -17.96 -9.13
N PRO A 436 12.17 -19.16 -8.71
CA PRO A 436 11.68 -19.78 -7.47
C PRO A 436 12.03 -18.93 -6.24
N GLY A 437 11.17 -18.93 -5.21
CA GLY A 437 11.50 -18.38 -3.87
C GLY A 437 11.67 -16.86 -3.77
N HIS A 438 11.66 -16.14 -4.90
CA HIS A 438 12.05 -14.75 -4.93
C HIS A 438 11.18 -13.81 -4.10
N MET A 439 11.87 -12.78 -3.61
CA MET A 439 11.30 -11.55 -3.07
C MET A 439 11.77 -10.39 -3.96
N LEU A 440 10.89 -9.41 -4.16
CA LEU A 440 11.15 -8.20 -4.92
C LEU A 440 11.90 -7.17 -4.08
N PHE A 441 11.69 -7.12 -2.76
CA PHE A 441 12.28 -6.14 -1.86
C PHE A 441 13.56 -6.60 -1.15
N MET A 442 13.90 -7.89 -1.25
CA MET A 442 15.08 -8.48 -0.60
C MET A 442 15.80 -9.40 -1.59
N GLU A 443 17.09 -9.66 -1.36
CA GLU A 443 17.85 -10.65 -2.15
C GLU A 443 17.61 -12.09 -1.67
N GLU A 444 17.34 -12.24 -0.38
CA GLU A 444 17.07 -13.53 0.25
C GLU A 444 15.78 -14.15 -0.29
N ASP A 445 15.75 -15.48 -0.34
CA ASP A 445 14.54 -16.21 -0.65
C ASP A 445 13.59 -16.18 0.54
N GLY A 446 12.29 -16.18 0.26
CA GLY A 446 11.28 -16.30 1.30
C GLY A 446 11.41 -17.61 2.07
N LEU A 447 11.32 -17.51 3.40
CA LEU A 447 11.23 -18.71 4.23
C LEU A 447 9.88 -19.39 4.00
N PRO A 448 9.85 -20.72 3.72
CA PRO A 448 8.60 -21.46 3.63
C PRO A 448 7.85 -21.39 4.96
N GLY A 449 6.74 -20.66 4.98
CA GLY A 449 5.90 -20.50 6.16
C GLY A 449 4.44 -20.43 5.75
N SER A 450 3.58 -21.05 6.55
CA SER A 450 2.17 -20.69 6.53
C SER A 450 2.04 -19.41 7.36
N HIS A 451 2.16 -18.24 6.74
CA HIS A 451 1.46 -17.04 7.23
C HIS A 451 -0.09 -17.21 7.16
N MET A 452 -0.54 -18.41 6.74
CA MET A 452 -1.90 -18.88 6.52
C MET A 452 -2.36 -19.91 7.58
N ARG A 453 -2.14 -19.65 8.86
CA ARG A 453 -2.87 -20.37 9.94
C ARG A 453 -4.00 -19.52 10.46
#